data_AF-A0A914GJ50-F1
#
_entry.id   AF-A0A914GJ50-F1
#
_cell.length_a   1.000
_cell.length_b   1.000
_cell.length_c   1.000
_cell.angle_alpha   90.00
_cell.angle_beta   90.00
_cell.angle_gamma   90.00
#
_symmetry.space_group_name_H-M   'P 1'
#
loop_
_entity.id
_entity.type
_entity.pdbx_description
1 polymer ?
#
loop_
_entity_poly.entity_id
_entity_poly.type
_entity_poly.pdbx_seq_one_letter_code
_entity_poly.pdbx_strand_id
1 'polypeptide(L)'
;MEISGNLSPILGSSLVRLDAMRLKQLQCEKVYKAIDNICQISADSVHLRTPLTTCDKIIQSDHTLYIAWEYDEEKDVSRLLGILKIGHKKLFLYDRQMITYEGEFLCLLDFYVHFNYQRKGIGQKLFDYMLKNERIQAFQVPLDNPTVTLLAFMNKNYELIEPIWQNTNYVVFPQVFESVKYTEDETPEGWRRPATPRQIGNSSTQTRWLTHAISGHRSKGQATGSPVDADTSTEGTLANRAHQARQRKNQLLSSKPLW
;
A
#
# COMPACT_ATOMS: atom_id res chain seq x y z
N MET A 1 -11.53 19.99 6.89
CA MET A 1 -10.73 21.19 6.54
C MET A 1 -11.62 22.15 5.76
N GLU A 2 -11.60 23.43 6.11
CA GLU A 2 -12.47 24.47 5.54
C GLU A 2 -11.66 25.43 4.65
N ILE A 3 -12.24 25.81 3.51
CA ILE A 3 -11.64 26.70 2.51
C ILE A 3 -12.68 27.79 2.24
N SER A 4 -12.27 29.05 2.33
CA SER A 4 -13.18 30.16 2.04
C SER A 4 -13.53 30.23 0.56
N GLY A 5 -14.84 30.35 0.30
CA GLY A 5 -15.41 30.48 -1.03
C GLY A 5 -15.83 29.14 -1.66
N ASN A 6 -16.58 29.27 -2.75
CA ASN A 6 -17.16 28.16 -3.49
C ASN A 6 -16.16 27.51 -4.46
N LEU A 7 -15.86 26.23 -4.26
CA LEU A 7 -15.01 25.43 -5.16
C LEU A 7 -15.78 24.77 -6.32
N SER A 8 -17.12 24.87 -6.36
CA SER A 8 -17.95 24.27 -7.42
C SER A 8 -17.54 24.68 -8.83
N PRO A 9 -17.16 25.96 -9.10
CA PRO A 9 -16.71 26.36 -10.44
C PRO A 9 -15.42 25.67 -10.89
N ILE A 10 -14.59 25.22 -9.95
CA ILE A 10 -13.26 24.66 -10.21
C ILE A 10 -13.32 23.13 -10.23
N LEU A 11 -13.93 22.56 -9.20
CA LEU A 11 -13.99 21.11 -8.95
C LEU A 11 -15.23 20.45 -9.55
N GLY A 12 -16.31 21.22 -9.79
CA GLY A 12 -17.56 20.71 -10.33
C GLY A 12 -18.33 19.91 -9.29
N SER A 13 -18.45 18.59 -9.49
CA SER A 13 -19.18 17.69 -8.61
C SER A 13 -18.49 17.46 -7.26
N SER A 14 -19.25 17.03 -6.25
CA SER A 14 -18.74 16.71 -4.90
C SER A 14 -17.73 15.57 -4.87
N LEU A 15 -17.75 14.67 -5.87
CA LEU A 15 -16.74 13.65 -6.09
C LEU A 15 -15.98 13.99 -7.36
N VAL A 16 -14.65 14.02 -7.26
CA VAL A 16 -13.78 14.45 -8.37
C VAL A 16 -12.64 13.45 -8.54
N ARG A 17 -12.36 13.10 -9.80
CA ARG A 17 -11.17 12.37 -10.22
C ARG A 17 -10.13 13.37 -10.75
N LEU A 18 -8.94 13.38 -10.16
CA LEU A 18 -7.83 14.24 -10.51
C LEU A 18 -6.61 13.39 -10.88
N ASP A 19 -6.38 13.25 -12.18
CA ASP A 19 -5.10 12.76 -12.69
C ASP A 19 -4.09 13.92 -12.82
N ALA A 20 -2.84 13.60 -13.18
CA ALA A 20 -1.77 14.59 -13.33
C ALA A 20 -2.13 15.74 -14.27
N MET A 21 -2.85 15.46 -15.36
CA MET A 21 -3.25 16.47 -16.35
C MET A 21 -4.37 17.37 -15.79
N ARG A 22 -5.42 16.78 -15.22
CA ARG A 22 -6.54 17.53 -14.65
C ARG A 22 -6.08 18.38 -13.48
N LEU A 23 -5.19 17.87 -12.65
CA LEU A 23 -4.63 18.61 -11.53
C LEU A 23 -3.86 19.84 -12.05
N LYS A 24 -2.95 19.69 -13.03
CA LYS A 24 -2.23 20.80 -13.69
C LYS A 24 -3.18 21.86 -14.28
N GLN A 25 -4.34 21.46 -14.79
CA GLN A 25 -5.34 22.36 -15.38
C GLN A 25 -6.10 23.20 -14.34
N LEU A 26 -6.18 22.78 -13.08
CA LEU A 26 -6.93 23.54 -12.07
C LEU A 26 -6.31 24.93 -11.84
N GLN A 27 -4.97 25.03 -11.93
CA GLN A 27 -4.19 26.28 -11.79
C GLN A 27 -4.60 27.16 -10.60
N CYS A 28 -5.14 26.55 -9.54
CA CYS A 28 -5.70 27.26 -8.40
C CYS A 28 -4.91 26.91 -7.14
N GLU A 29 -4.10 27.87 -6.69
CA GLU A 29 -3.23 27.71 -5.52
C GLU A 29 -4.02 27.38 -4.24
N LYS A 30 -5.24 27.93 -4.10
CA LYS A 30 -6.13 27.64 -2.96
C LYS A 30 -6.50 26.16 -2.90
N VAL A 31 -6.82 25.55 -4.05
CA VAL A 31 -7.18 24.13 -4.14
C VAL A 31 -5.95 23.25 -3.88
N TYR A 32 -4.79 23.62 -4.41
CA TYR A 32 -3.56 22.84 -4.18
C TYR A 32 -3.19 22.82 -2.69
N LYS A 33 -3.17 24.00 -2.05
CA LYS A 33 -2.94 24.09 -0.60
C LYS A 33 -3.96 23.30 0.20
N ALA A 34 -5.22 23.30 -0.21
CA ALA A 34 -6.24 22.51 0.46
C ALA A 34 -6.00 21.00 0.35
N ILE A 35 -5.65 20.52 -0.85
CA ILE A 35 -5.32 19.11 -1.09
C ILE A 35 -4.08 18.72 -0.29
N ASP A 36 -3.02 19.52 -0.33
CA ASP A 36 -1.79 19.24 0.40
C ASP A 36 -2.02 19.21 1.92
N ASN A 37 -2.85 20.11 2.44
CA ASN A 37 -3.19 20.13 3.86
C ASN A 37 -4.01 18.90 4.30
N ILE A 38 -5.00 18.44 3.52
CA ILE A 38 -5.71 17.20 3.86
C ILE A 38 -4.78 15.97 3.74
N CYS A 39 -3.84 15.98 2.80
CA CYS A 39 -2.84 14.92 2.69
C CYS A 39 -1.84 14.93 3.86
N GLN A 40 -1.48 16.11 4.37
CA GLN A 40 -0.67 16.24 5.58
C GLN A 40 -1.40 15.64 6.78
N ILE A 41 -2.68 15.96 6.96
CA ILE A 41 -3.51 15.38 8.03
C ILE A 41 -3.63 13.85 7.86
N SER A 42 -3.76 13.35 6.63
CA SER A 42 -3.73 11.90 6.36
C SER A 42 -2.43 11.27 6.89
N ALA A 43 -1.29 11.85 6.55
CA ALA A 43 0.03 11.39 6.97
C ALA A 43 0.18 11.38 8.49
N ASP A 44 -0.25 12.46 9.15
CA ASP A 44 -0.20 12.60 10.60
C ASP A 44 -1.06 11.53 11.28
N SER A 45 -2.23 11.20 10.72
CA SER A 45 -3.12 10.17 11.27
C SER A 45 -2.51 8.76 11.27
N VAL A 46 -1.59 8.49 10.35
CA VAL A 46 -0.84 7.22 10.24
C VAL A 46 0.59 7.36 10.81
N HIS A 47 0.89 8.48 11.48
CA HIS A 47 2.19 8.79 12.10
C HIS A 47 3.37 8.76 11.12
N LEU A 48 3.14 9.18 9.88
CA LEU A 48 4.18 9.31 8.86
C LEU A 48 4.89 10.66 8.99
N ARG A 49 6.23 10.66 8.85
CA ARG A 49 7.03 11.89 8.93
C ARG A 49 6.77 12.88 7.80
N THR A 50 6.39 12.36 6.63
CA THR A 50 6.16 13.14 5.43
C THR A 50 4.93 12.60 4.71
N PRO A 51 4.10 13.46 4.11
CA PRO A 51 2.90 13.01 3.41
C PRO A 51 3.25 12.17 2.19
N LEU A 52 2.58 11.02 2.05
CA LEU A 52 2.72 10.13 0.88
C LEU A 52 2.14 10.76 -0.38
N THR A 53 1.23 11.72 -0.21
CA THR A 53 0.45 12.35 -1.26
C THR A 53 0.61 13.86 -1.14
N THR A 54 0.91 14.51 -2.26
CA THR A 54 0.96 15.97 -2.41
C THR A 54 0.61 16.26 -3.87
N CYS A 55 0.12 17.45 -4.18
CA CYS A 55 -0.18 17.86 -5.55
C CYS A 55 1.02 17.65 -6.47
N ASP A 56 2.22 18.07 -6.06
CA ASP A 56 3.44 17.90 -6.85
C ASP A 56 3.77 16.43 -7.15
N LYS A 57 3.68 15.55 -6.14
CA LYS A 57 3.88 14.10 -6.33
C LYS A 57 2.88 13.50 -7.31
N ILE A 58 1.62 13.94 -7.30
CA ILE A 58 0.60 13.46 -8.24
C ILE A 58 0.91 13.97 -9.65
N ILE A 59 1.27 15.25 -9.79
CA ILE A 59 1.64 15.88 -11.07
C ILE A 59 2.84 15.21 -11.75
N GLN A 60 3.76 14.66 -10.96
CA GLN A 60 4.99 13.99 -11.40
C GLN A 60 4.86 12.46 -11.53
N SER A 61 3.69 11.89 -11.25
CA SER A 61 3.45 10.44 -11.33
C SER A 61 2.21 10.12 -12.15
N ASP A 62 2.03 8.84 -12.48
CA ASP A 62 0.82 8.33 -13.13
C ASP A 62 -0.24 7.91 -12.08
N HIS A 63 -0.21 8.52 -10.90
CA HIS A 63 -1.19 8.28 -9.86
C HIS A 63 -2.45 9.12 -10.10
N THR A 64 -3.59 8.59 -9.70
CA THR A 64 -4.87 9.30 -9.76
C THR A 64 -5.37 9.53 -8.35
N LEU A 65 -5.78 10.77 -8.06
CA LEU A 65 -6.36 11.19 -6.79
C LEU A 65 -7.87 11.38 -6.95
N TYR A 66 -8.62 10.75 -6.06
CA TYR A 66 -10.05 10.94 -5.89
C TYR A 66 -10.29 11.78 -4.65
N ILE A 67 -11.18 12.77 -4.76
CA ILE A 67 -11.50 13.69 -3.68
C ILE A 67 -13.01 13.72 -3.48
N ALA A 68 -13.42 13.64 -2.21
CA ALA A 68 -14.77 13.99 -1.77
C ALA A 68 -14.74 15.36 -1.12
N TRP A 69 -15.62 16.25 -1.54
CA TRP A 69 -15.75 17.58 -1.00
C TRP A 69 -17.21 18.05 -1.02
N GLU A 70 -17.50 19.08 -0.24
CA GLU A 70 -18.84 19.66 -0.08
C GLU A 70 -18.73 21.18 0.02
N TYR A 71 -19.77 21.89 -0.41
CA TYR A 71 -19.89 23.33 -0.22
C TYR A 71 -21.01 23.63 0.77
N ASP A 72 -20.73 24.47 1.76
CA ASP A 72 -21.68 24.96 2.75
C ASP A 72 -22.12 26.37 2.35
N GLU A 73 -23.36 26.48 1.83
CA GLU A 73 -23.92 27.74 1.34
C GLU A 73 -24.15 28.77 2.45
N GLU A 74 -24.50 28.32 3.66
CA GLU A 74 -24.78 29.21 4.79
C GLU A 74 -23.53 29.93 5.29
N LYS A 75 -22.38 29.26 5.18
CA LYS A 75 -21.09 29.77 5.66
C LYS A 75 -20.17 30.26 4.55
N ASP A 76 -20.52 30.06 3.28
CA ASP A 76 -19.67 30.31 2.11
C ASP A 76 -18.30 29.63 2.22
N VAL A 77 -18.32 28.34 2.60
CA VAL A 77 -17.11 27.55 2.85
C VAL A 77 -17.18 26.21 2.14
N SER A 78 -16.11 25.87 1.41
CA SER A 78 -15.91 24.54 0.85
C SER A 78 -15.11 23.67 1.80
N ARG A 79 -15.50 22.40 1.93
CA ARG A 79 -14.86 21.43 2.82
C ARG A 79 -14.38 20.21 2.07
N LEU A 80 -13.12 19.85 2.24
CA LEU A 80 -12.61 18.55 1.81
C LEU A 80 -12.94 17.50 2.88
N LEU A 81 -13.64 16.45 2.45
CA LEU A 81 -14.16 15.38 3.30
C LEU A 81 -13.21 14.18 3.34
N GLY A 82 -12.56 13.86 2.22
CA GLY A 82 -11.65 12.72 2.12
C GLY A 82 -10.92 12.63 0.78
N ILE A 83 -9.90 11.79 0.76
CA ILE A 83 -9.04 11.52 -0.39
C ILE A 83 -8.83 10.01 -0.56
N LEU A 84 -8.59 9.59 -1.81
CA LEU A 84 -8.15 8.25 -2.17
C LEU A 84 -7.19 8.34 -3.34
N LYS A 85 -6.00 7.79 -3.18
CA LYS A 85 -4.98 7.74 -4.21
C LYS A 85 -4.85 6.32 -4.71
N ILE A 86 -4.85 6.17 -6.02
CA ILE A 86 -4.53 4.92 -6.71
C ILE A 86 -3.38 5.10 -7.69
N GLY A 87 -2.76 3.99 -8.07
CA GLY A 87 -1.75 3.98 -9.11
C GLY A 87 -1.41 2.58 -9.57
N HIS A 88 -0.97 2.46 -10.82
CA HIS A 88 -0.50 1.20 -11.37
C HIS A 88 0.85 0.81 -10.77
N LYS A 89 0.97 -0.46 -10.38
CA LYS A 89 2.20 -1.07 -9.90
C LYS A 89 2.37 -2.46 -10.49
N LYS A 90 3.59 -2.75 -10.93
CA LYS A 90 4.00 -4.11 -11.29
C LYS A 90 4.27 -4.87 -9.99
N LEU A 91 3.47 -5.90 -9.72
CA LEU A 91 3.55 -6.68 -8.49
C LEU A 91 3.80 -8.15 -8.82
N PHE A 92 4.57 -8.78 -7.95
CA PHE A 92 4.70 -10.23 -7.86
C PHE A 92 3.91 -10.68 -6.62
N LEU A 93 2.81 -11.38 -6.85
CA LEU A 93 1.88 -11.84 -5.82
C LEU A 93 2.01 -13.34 -5.62
N TYR A 94 1.76 -13.79 -4.40
CA TYR A 94 1.73 -15.18 -3.99
C TYR A 94 0.35 -15.52 -3.43
N ASP A 95 -0.21 -16.63 -3.89
CA ASP A 95 -1.40 -17.21 -3.28
C ASP A 95 -1.07 -18.06 -2.03
N ARG A 96 -2.08 -18.71 -1.46
CA ARG A 96 -1.90 -19.56 -0.26
C ARG A 96 -1.13 -20.84 -0.55
N GLN A 97 -1.14 -21.28 -1.80
CA GLN A 97 -0.43 -22.43 -2.32
C GLN A 97 1.00 -22.08 -2.72
N MET A 98 1.42 -20.82 -2.50
CA MET A 98 2.73 -20.27 -2.85
C MET A 98 3.00 -20.23 -4.36
N ILE A 99 1.95 -20.25 -5.19
CA ILE A 99 2.04 -20.02 -6.63
C ILE A 99 2.26 -18.53 -6.87
N THR A 100 3.18 -18.22 -7.78
CA THR A 100 3.56 -16.85 -8.15
C THR A 100 2.74 -16.33 -9.31
N TYR A 101 2.29 -15.09 -9.20
CA TYR A 101 1.59 -14.36 -10.24
C TYR A 101 2.30 -13.02 -10.44
N GLU A 102 2.66 -12.71 -11.69
CA GLU A 102 3.19 -11.40 -12.07
C GLU A 102 2.13 -10.63 -12.85
N GLY A 103 2.00 -9.34 -12.56
CA GLY A 103 1.09 -8.49 -13.32
C GLY A 103 1.20 -7.02 -12.94
N GLU A 104 0.55 -6.19 -13.75
CA GLU A 104 0.34 -4.78 -13.45
C GLU A 104 -1.04 -4.60 -12.83
N PHE A 105 -1.09 -4.10 -11.61
CA PHE A 105 -2.31 -3.95 -10.83
C PHE A 105 -2.56 -2.48 -10.51
N LEU A 106 -3.84 -2.09 -10.47
CA LEU A 106 -4.24 -0.80 -9.95
C LEU A 106 -4.37 -0.90 -8.43
N CYS A 107 -3.45 -0.26 -7.71
CA CYS A 107 -3.33 -0.40 -6.26
C CYS A 107 -3.91 0.81 -5.52
N LEU A 108 -4.45 0.57 -4.34
CA LEU A 108 -4.79 1.60 -3.37
C LEU A 108 -3.52 2.01 -2.60
N LEU A 109 -3.12 3.27 -2.74
CA LEU A 109 -1.84 3.78 -2.24
C LEU A 109 -1.97 4.76 -1.06
N ASP A 110 -3.12 5.40 -0.92
CA ASP A 110 -3.44 6.29 0.19
C ASP A 110 -4.96 6.40 0.30
N PHE A 111 -5.50 6.37 1.51
CA PHE A 111 -6.94 6.49 1.73
C PHE A 111 -7.23 7.12 3.08
N TYR A 112 -7.92 8.25 3.04
CA TYR A 112 -8.22 9.01 4.24
C TYR A 112 -9.56 9.71 4.14
N VAL A 113 -10.32 9.61 5.23
CA VAL A 113 -11.54 10.40 5.44
C VAL A 113 -11.33 11.18 6.73
N HIS A 114 -11.60 12.49 6.66
CA HIS A 114 -11.43 13.38 7.79
C HIS A 114 -12.26 12.89 8.99
N PHE A 115 -11.68 12.89 10.19
CA PHE A 115 -12.23 12.25 11.39
C PHE A 115 -13.70 12.64 11.69
N ASN A 116 -14.06 13.92 11.55
CA ASN A 116 -15.44 14.41 11.71
C ASN A 116 -16.48 13.79 10.75
N TYR A 117 -16.03 13.14 9.68
CA TYR A 117 -16.87 12.55 8.63
C TYR A 117 -16.65 11.04 8.47
N GLN A 118 -15.81 10.44 9.32
CA GLN A 118 -15.67 8.99 9.35
C GLN A 118 -16.98 8.33 9.77
N ARG A 119 -17.21 7.11 9.26
CA ARG A 119 -18.42 6.30 9.51
C ARG A 119 -19.74 6.92 9.02
N LYS A 120 -19.71 8.01 8.24
CA LYS A 120 -20.89 8.61 7.56
C LYS A 120 -21.08 8.15 6.11
N GLY A 121 -20.44 7.05 5.71
CA GLY A 121 -20.51 6.50 4.35
C GLY A 121 -19.66 7.23 3.29
N ILE A 122 -18.93 8.31 3.64
CA ILE A 122 -18.08 9.05 2.69
C ILE A 122 -16.99 8.16 2.07
N GLY A 123 -16.34 7.34 2.90
CA GLY A 123 -15.30 6.41 2.42
C GLY A 123 -15.83 5.41 1.39
N GLN A 124 -17.05 4.89 1.61
CA GLN A 124 -17.70 3.97 0.68
C GLN A 124 -18.05 4.69 -0.63
N LYS A 125 -18.68 5.86 -0.57
CA LYS A 125 -19.00 6.67 -1.77
C LYS A 125 -17.76 6.94 -2.63
N LEU A 126 -16.65 7.27 -1.99
CA LEU A 126 -15.41 7.61 -2.66
C LEU A 126 -14.74 6.38 -3.29
N PHE A 127 -14.75 5.24 -2.58
CA PHE A 127 -14.24 3.98 -3.11
C PHE A 127 -15.12 3.44 -4.25
N ASP A 128 -16.44 3.45 -4.11
CA ASP A 128 -17.40 3.07 -5.16
C ASP A 128 -17.25 3.93 -6.42
N TYR A 129 -17.05 5.23 -6.25
CA TYR A 129 -16.79 6.15 -7.35
C TYR A 129 -15.48 5.81 -8.06
N MET A 130 -14.42 5.48 -7.32
CA MET A 130 -13.17 4.99 -7.91
C MET A 130 -13.39 3.69 -8.70
N LEU A 131 -14.06 2.68 -8.13
CA LEU A 131 -14.35 1.42 -8.80
C LEU A 131 -15.13 1.62 -10.10
N LYS A 132 -16.15 2.49 -10.09
CA LYS A 132 -16.97 2.80 -11.26
C LYS A 132 -16.16 3.48 -12.36
N ASN A 133 -15.32 4.44 -12.01
CA ASN A 133 -14.52 5.19 -12.96
C ASN A 133 -13.41 4.34 -13.60
N GLU A 134 -12.76 3.49 -12.81
CA GLU A 134 -11.68 2.61 -13.26
C GLU A 134 -12.20 1.26 -13.81
N ARG A 135 -13.50 0.99 -13.68
CA ARG A 135 -14.20 -0.21 -14.18
C ARG A 135 -13.61 -1.52 -13.65
N ILE A 136 -13.30 -1.54 -12.35
CA ILE A 136 -12.74 -2.69 -11.65
C ILE A 136 -13.60 -3.08 -10.45
N GLN A 137 -13.40 -4.30 -9.97
CA GLN A 137 -14.04 -4.82 -8.75
C GLN A 137 -13.12 -4.66 -7.54
N ALA A 138 -13.71 -4.58 -6.34
CA ALA A 138 -12.98 -4.28 -5.11
C ALA A 138 -11.85 -5.29 -4.79
N PHE A 139 -12.05 -6.58 -5.09
CA PHE A 139 -11.01 -7.60 -4.86
C PHE A 139 -9.81 -7.47 -5.81
N GLN A 140 -9.96 -6.75 -6.93
CA GLN A 140 -8.90 -6.54 -7.91
C GLN A 140 -7.92 -5.44 -7.49
N VAL A 141 -8.16 -4.79 -6.35
CA VAL A 141 -7.36 -3.65 -5.86
C VAL A 141 -6.44 -4.12 -4.73
N PRO A 142 -5.13 -4.34 -4.99
CA PRO A 142 -4.16 -4.52 -3.92
C PRO A 142 -4.07 -3.28 -3.04
N LEU A 143 -3.89 -3.49 -1.74
CA LEU A 143 -3.79 -2.43 -0.74
C LEU A 143 -2.34 -2.28 -0.30
N ASP A 144 -1.75 -1.09 -0.46
CA ASP A 144 -0.40 -0.78 0.04
C ASP A 144 -0.45 -0.42 1.53
N ASN A 145 0.21 -1.22 2.36
CA ASN A 145 0.33 -1.03 3.81
C ASN A 145 -1.00 -0.68 4.51
N PRO A 146 -2.04 -1.53 4.38
CA PRO A 146 -3.37 -1.19 4.89
C PRO A 146 -3.40 -1.15 6.42
N THR A 147 -4.14 -0.17 6.95
CA THR A 147 -4.47 -0.11 8.38
C THR A 147 -5.54 -1.14 8.74
N VAL A 148 -5.64 -1.47 10.02
CA VAL A 148 -6.72 -2.35 10.53
C VAL A 148 -8.10 -1.78 10.22
N THR A 149 -8.24 -0.44 10.24
CA THR A 149 -9.49 0.25 9.89
C THR A 149 -9.84 0.11 8.42
N LEU A 150 -8.85 0.15 7.52
CA LEU A 150 -9.05 -0.10 6.10
C LEU A 150 -9.46 -1.57 5.84
N LEU A 151 -8.79 -2.54 6.47
CA LEU A 151 -9.18 -3.95 6.31
C LEU A 151 -10.61 -4.22 6.81
N ALA A 152 -11.01 -3.63 7.94
CA ALA A 152 -12.37 -3.72 8.45
C ALA A 152 -13.39 -3.04 7.51
N PHE A 153 -13.02 -1.92 6.88
CA PHE A 153 -13.82 -1.25 5.86
C PHE A 153 -14.03 -2.15 4.63
N MET A 154 -12.98 -2.82 4.15
CA MET A 154 -13.05 -3.71 2.98
C MET A 154 -13.95 -4.93 3.26
N ASN A 155 -13.83 -5.54 4.44
CA ASN A 155 -14.70 -6.63 4.85
C ASN A 155 -16.17 -6.18 4.94
N LYS A 156 -16.44 -5.05 5.63
CA LYS A 156 -17.81 -4.59 5.86
C LYS A 156 -18.56 -4.22 4.57
N ASN A 157 -17.90 -3.54 3.63
CA ASN A 157 -18.60 -2.95 2.47
C ASN A 157 -18.49 -3.79 1.19
N TYR A 158 -17.49 -4.68 1.09
CA TYR A 158 -17.20 -5.46 -0.11
C TYR A 158 -17.07 -6.96 0.16
N GLU A 159 -17.34 -7.41 1.39
CA GLU A 159 -17.29 -8.83 1.80
C GLU A 159 -15.91 -9.48 1.53
N LEU A 160 -14.86 -8.66 1.51
CA LEU A 160 -13.50 -9.11 1.29
C LEU A 160 -12.91 -9.64 2.60
N ILE A 161 -12.95 -10.96 2.71
CA ILE A 161 -12.48 -11.72 3.87
C ILE A 161 -11.10 -12.33 3.62
N GLU A 162 -10.41 -12.64 4.72
CA GLU A 162 -9.15 -13.39 4.75
C GLU A 162 -8.00 -12.77 3.90
N PRO A 163 -7.55 -11.55 4.27
CA PRO A 163 -6.46 -10.87 3.56
C PRO A 163 -5.17 -11.72 3.53
N ILE A 164 -4.55 -11.79 2.36
CA ILE A 164 -3.27 -12.46 2.13
C ILE A 164 -2.17 -11.40 2.14
N TRP A 165 -1.36 -11.43 3.19
CA TRP A 165 -0.18 -10.58 3.34
C TRP A 165 0.93 -11.07 2.43
N GLN A 166 1.41 -10.20 1.55
CA GLN A 166 2.54 -10.51 0.69
C GLN A 166 3.86 -10.37 1.46
N ASN A 167 4.95 -10.81 0.84
CA ASN A 167 6.30 -10.55 1.34
C ASN A 167 6.68 -9.05 1.26
N THR A 168 6.00 -8.31 0.39
CA THR A 168 6.01 -6.85 0.31
C THR A 168 5.01 -6.24 1.29
N ASN A 169 4.85 -4.92 1.27
CA ASN A 169 3.86 -4.22 2.10
C ASN A 169 2.42 -4.36 1.57
N TYR A 170 2.21 -5.06 0.46
CA TYR A 170 0.89 -5.20 -0.15
C TYR A 170 0.05 -6.29 0.51
N VAL A 171 -1.25 -6.05 0.53
CA VAL A 171 -2.27 -7.02 0.91
C VAL A 171 -3.25 -7.19 -0.24
N VAL A 172 -3.58 -8.43 -0.51
CA VAL A 172 -4.56 -8.82 -1.54
C VAL A 172 -5.58 -9.79 -0.97
N PHE A 173 -6.67 -10.02 -1.69
CA PHE A 173 -7.70 -11.00 -1.33
C PHE A 173 -7.66 -12.18 -2.29
N PRO A 174 -8.06 -13.39 -1.87
CA PRO A 174 -7.96 -14.60 -2.70
C PRO A 174 -8.56 -14.45 -4.11
N GLN A 175 -9.67 -13.73 -4.24
CA GLN A 175 -10.38 -13.53 -5.51
C GLN A 175 -9.55 -12.75 -6.54
N VAL A 176 -8.49 -12.03 -6.14
CA VAL A 176 -7.61 -11.33 -7.08
C VAL A 176 -7.01 -12.31 -8.10
N PHE A 177 -6.67 -13.53 -7.66
CA PHE A 177 -5.97 -14.53 -8.47
C PHE A 177 -6.87 -15.16 -9.53
N GLU A 178 -8.19 -15.06 -9.39
CA GLU A 178 -9.15 -15.49 -10.42
C GLU A 178 -9.09 -14.58 -11.66
N SER A 179 -8.66 -13.33 -11.48
CA SER A 179 -8.59 -12.32 -12.55
C SER A 179 -7.22 -12.22 -13.22
N VAL A 180 -6.19 -12.85 -12.66
CA VAL A 180 -4.83 -12.82 -13.19
C VAL A 180 -4.60 -14.05 -14.05
N LYS A 181 -4.24 -13.84 -15.33
CA LYS A 181 -3.81 -14.94 -16.18
C LYS A 181 -2.50 -15.49 -15.64
N TYR A 182 -2.49 -16.78 -15.30
CA TYR A 182 -1.25 -17.49 -15.02
C TYR A 182 -0.34 -17.39 -16.25
N THR A 183 0.80 -16.73 -16.10
CA THR A 183 1.89 -16.82 -17.08
C THR A 183 2.78 -17.98 -16.68
N GLU A 184 2.80 -19.03 -17.51
CA GLU A 184 3.76 -20.14 -17.41
C GLU A 184 5.21 -19.68 -17.65
N ASP A 185 5.42 -18.43 -18.05
CA ASP A 185 6.75 -17.87 -18.26
C ASP A 185 7.54 -17.87 -16.95
N GLU A 186 8.65 -18.60 -17.01
CA GLU A 186 9.59 -18.80 -15.92
C GLU A 186 9.94 -17.46 -15.24
N THR A 187 9.79 -17.41 -13.92
CA THR A 187 10.30 -16.29 -13.09
C THR A 187 11.71 -15.89 -13.58
N PRO A 188 11.96 -14.60 -13.87
CA PRO A 188 13.24 -14.14 -14.41
C PRO A 188 14.44 -14.75 -13.67
N GLU A 189 15.43 -15.21 -14.45
CA GLU A 189 16.62 -15.89 -13.94
C GLU A 189 17.31 -15.00 -12.88
N GLY A 190 17.44 -15.52 -11.64
CA GLY A 190 18.00 -14.79 -10.49
C GLY A 190 16.99 -14.36 -9.41
N TRP A 191 15.68 -14.45 -9.66
CA TRP A 191 14.62 -14.16 -8.66
C TRP A 191 13.90 -15.39 -8.11
N ARG A 192 14.19 -16.58 -8.67
CA ARG A 192 13.90 -17.83 -7.97
C ARG A 192 14.66 -17.80 -6.65
N ARG A 193 14.00 -18.18 -5.54
CA ARG A 193 14.74 -18.48 -4.30
C ARG A 193 15.86 -19.44 -4.71
N PRO A 194 17.13 -19.19 -4.36
CA PRO A 194 18.16 -20.21 -4.50
C PRO A 194 17.59 -21.45 -3.87
N ALA A 195 17.39 -22.51 -4.66
CA ALA A 195 16.92 -23.76 -4.12
C ALA A 195 17.90 -24.09 -2.99
N THR A 196 17.40 -24.18 -1.76
CA THR A 196 18.25 -24.56 -0.62
C THR A 196 18.94 -25.84 -1.07
N PRO A 197 20.28 -25.88 -1.14
CA PRO A 197 20.96 -27.06 -1.64
C PRO A 197 20.46 -28.24 -0.81
N ARG A 198 19.71 -29.15 -1.45
CA ARG A 198 19.41 -30.43 -0.81
C ARG A 198 20.77 -31.09 -0.64
N GLN A 199 21.15 -31.27 0.61
CA GLN A 199 22.41 -31.90 0.98
C GLN A 199 22.40 -33.31 0.41
N ILE A 200 23.03 -33.51 -0.75
CA ILE A 200 23.35 -34.83 -1.28
C ILE A 200 24.80 -35.06 -0.89
N GLY A 201 25.01 -36.17 -0.16
CA GLY A 201 26.20 -36.47 0.61
C GLY A 201 27.54 -36.33 -0.13
N ASN A 202 28.56 -36.03 0.68
CA ASN A 202 30.00 -36.25 0.51
C ASN A 202 30.55 -36.31 -0.93
N SER A 203 30.92 -35.16 -1.48
CA SER A 203 32.27 -34.90 -2.00
C SER A 203 32.37 -33.57 -2.77
N SER A 204 33.42 -32.80 -2.46
CA SER A 204 33.92 -31.61 -3.18
C SER A 204 32.99 -30.39 -3.29
N THR A 205 33.20 -29.42 -2.40
CA THR A 205 32.59 -28.08 -2.44
C THR A 205 33.21 -27.25 -3.58
N GLN A 206 32.52 -27.13 -4.72
CA GLN A 206 32.75 -26.02 -5.65
C GLN A 206 31.60 -25.01 -5.54
N THR A 207 31.83 -23.96 -4.77
CA THR A 207 30.96 -22.78 -4.64
C THR A 207 31.05 -21.94 -5.93
N ARG A 208 30.39 -22.38 -7.00
CA ARG A 208 30.38 -21.70 -8.31
C ARG A 208 29.61 -20.37 -8.33
N TRP A 209 28.89 -20.03 -7.26
CA TRP A 209 28.06 -18.82 -7.17
C TRP A 209 28.75 -17.61 -6.54
N LEU A 210 29.98 -17.74 -6.03
CA LEU A 210 30.71 -16.64 -5.39
C LEU A 210 31.65 -15.86 -6.33
N THR A 211 31.92 -16.36 -7.54
CA THR A 211 32.87 -15.73 -8.47
C THR A 211 32.29 -14.58 -9.29
N HIS A 212 30.96 -14.47 -9.42
CA HIS A 212 30.29 -13.44 -10.23
C HIS A 212 29.56 -12.37 -9.40
N ALA A 213 29.64 -12.41 -8.07
CA ALA A 213 29.15 -11.32 -7.24
C ALA A 213 30.08 -10.10 -7.42
N ILE A 214 29.62 -9.10 -8.17
CA ILE A 214 30.27 -7.79 -8.28
C ILE A 214 30.46 -7.25 -6.86
N SER A 215 31.72 -7.01 -6.48
CA SER A 215 32.10 -6.51 -5.17
C SER A 215 31.63 -5.06 -4.98
N GLY A 216 30.39 -4.88 -4.54
CA GLY A 216 29.87 -3.61 -4.05
C GLY A 216 30.02 -3.51 -2.54
N HIS A 217 30.92 -2.63 -2.10
CA HIS A 217 31.20 -2.21 -0.72
C HIS A 217 31.82 -3.24 0.25
N ARG A 218 33.11 -3.03 0.55
CA ARG A 218 33.72 -3.44 1.83
C ARG A 218 33.06 -2.66 2.97
N SER A 219 32.15 -3.29 3.71
CA SER A 219 31.84 -2.84 5.06
C SER A 219 33.03 -3.18 5.97
N LYS A 220 33.61 -2.15 6.61
CA LYS A 220 34.57 -2.34 7.69
C LYS A 220 33.82 -3.01 8.86
N GLY A 221 34.03 -4.31 9.05
CA GLY A 221 33.56 -5.01 10.24
C GLY A 221 34.40 -4.60 11.44
N GLN A 222 33.76 -3.95 12.43
CA GLN A 222 34.21 -4.12 13.82
C GLN A 222 33.66 -5.45 14.31
N ALA A 223 34.56 -6.38 14.59
CA ALA A 223 34.25 -7.64 15.21
C ALA A 223 33.90 -7.40 16.68
N THR A 224 32.63 -7.50 17.03
CA THR A 224 32.22 -7.81 18.41
C THR A 224 32.05 -9.33 18.48
N GLY A 225 33.06 -9.99 19.04
CA GLY A 225 33.07 -11.42 19.26
C GLY A 225 31.98 -11.82 20.25
N SER A 226 30.90 -12.39 19.71
CA SER A 226 30.00 -13.32 20.38
C SER A 226 29.34 -14.16 19.29
N PRO A 227 29.69 -15.44 19.13
CA PRO A 227 28.94 -16.32 18.24
C PRO A 227 27.61 -16.59 18.94
N VAL A 228 26.56 -15.89 18.52
CA VAL A 228 25.20 -16.33 18.80
C VAL A 228 24.96 -17.54 17.91
N ASP A 229 24.99 -18.74 18.50
CA ASP A 229 24.55 -19.98 17.85
C ASP A 229 23.06 -19.87 17.54
N ALA A 230 22.77 -19.27 16.37
CA ALA A 230 21.43 -19.22 15.83
C ALA A 230 21.10 -20.60 15.28
N ASP A 231 20.12 -21.28 15.89
CA ASP A 231 19.59 -22.54 15.38
C ASP A 231 19.10 -22.35 13.93
N THR A 232 19.86 -22.93 13.00
CA THR A 232 19.59 -22.87 11.55
C THR A 232 18.66 -23.98 11.08
N SER A 233 18.11 -24.79 11.99
CA SER A 233 17.11 -25.79 11.65
C SER A 233 15.88 -25.10 11.03
N THR A 234 15.16 -25.83 10.16
CA THR A 234 13.93 -25.32 9.56
C THR A 234 12.88 -24.95 10.62
N GLU A 235 12.83 -25.71 11.71
CA GLU A 235 11.96 -25.44 12.85
C GLU A 235 12.43 -24.19 13.62
N GLY A 236 13.72 -24.04 13.88
CA GLY A 236 14.30 -22.86 14.53
C GLY A 236 14.09 -21.58 13.72
N THR A 237 14.20 -21.65 12.39
CA THR A 237 13.98 -20.51 11.50
C THR A 237 12.50 -20.11 11.45
N LEU A 238 11.59 -21.09 11.42
CA LEU A 238 10.14 -20.86 11.48
C LEU A 238 9.72 -20.33 12.86
N ALA A 239 10.32 -20.85 13.94
CA ALA A 239 10.08 -20.39 15.30
C ALA A 239 10.56 -18.94 15.49
N ASN A 240 11.75 -18.59 14.98
CA ASN A 240 12.28 -17.23 15.02
C ASN A 240 11.43 -16.25 14.19
N ARG A 241 10.94 -16.69 13.02
CA ARG A 241 10.03 -15.88 12.19
C ARG A 241 8.66 -15.71 12.86
N ALA A 242 8.12 -16.76 13.45
CA ALA A 242 6.87 -16.70 14.22
C ALA A 242 7.02 -15.83 15.47
N HIS A 243 8.18 -15.87 16.12
CA HIS A 243 8.52 -15.04 17.27
C HIS A 243 8.62 -13.56 16.88
N GLN A 244 9.29 -13.22 15.77
CA GLN A 244 9.35 -11.86 15.25
C GLN A 244 7.97 -11.36 14.79
N ALA A 245 7.15 -12.21 14.16
CA ALA A 245 5.77 -11.88 13.80
C ALA A 245 4.88 -11.67 15.03
N ARG A 246 5.04 -12.49 16.09
CA ARG A 246 4.36 -12.32 17.39
C ARG A 246 4.82 -11.05 18.10
N GLN A 247 6.11 -10.72 18.08
CA GLN A 247 6.63 -9.47 18.67
C GLN A 247 6.09 -8.24 17.94
N ARG A 248 5.98 -8.27 16.61
CA ARG A 248 5.33 -7.19 15.83
C ARG A 248 3.83 -7.09 16.12
N LYS A 249 3.14 -8.23 16.22
CA LYS A 249 1.72 -8.29 16.62
C LYS A 249 1.51 -7.77 18.05
N ASN A 250 2.41 -8.08 18.98
CA ASN A 250 2.38 -7.57 20.34
C ASN A 250 2.73 -6.08 20.41
N GLN A 251 3.61 -5.55 19.58
CA GLN A 251 3.83 -4.10 19.47
C GLN A 251 2.58 -3.38 18.93
N LEU A 252 1.89 -3.97 17.95
CA LEU A 252 0.60 -3.49 17.43
C LEU A 252 -0.57 -3.59 18.43
N LEU A 253 -0.55 -4.58 19.33
CA LEU A 253 -1.55 -4.75 20.39
C LEU A 253 -1.18 -4.03 21.70
N SER A 254 0.08 -3.65 21.88
CA SER A 254 0.61 -2.95 23.06
C SER A 254 0.41 -1.43 22.98
N SER A 255 0.03 -0.87 21.83
CA SER A 255 -0.52 0.48 21.77
C SER A 255 -1.90 0.45 22.41
N LYS A 256 -1.95 0.80 23.70
CA LYS A 256 -3.15 0.83 24.56
C LYS A 256 -4.35 1.42 23.80
N PRO A 257 -5.55 0.84 23.92
CA PRO A 257 -6.76 1.51 23.46
C PRO A 257 -6.96 2.78 24.28
N LEU A 258 -6.98 3.93 23.61
CA LEU A 258 -7.58 5.15 24.13
C LEU A 258 -9.09 4.93 24.09
N TRP A 259 -9.63 4.39 25.18
CA TRP A 259 -10.95 4.84 25.64
C TRP A 259 -10.80 6.21 26.28
#